data_AF-A0A6L9SU69-F1
#
_entry.id   AF-A0A6L9SU69-F1
#
_cell.length_a   1.000
_cell.length_b   1.000
_cell.length_c   1.000
_cell.angle_alpha   90.00
_cell.angle_beta   90.00
_cell.angle_gamma   90.00
#
_symmetry.space_group_name_H-M   'P 1'
#
loop_
_entity.id
_entity.type
_entity.pdbx_description
1 polymer ?
#
loop_
_entity_poly.entity_id
_entity_poly.type
_entity_poly.pdbx_seq_one_letter_code
_entity_poly.pdbx_strand_id
1 'polypeptide(L)'
;MKARDNGGRSLDIIIPGPPITKGSYAPYTGGHGKALADDRRILVWENRVRVFALDQLRSAGLDPYDCPVMITGELRMPRPRKSRFPLPATQTAKRAGGGDLDKLLRALGDGLQQVNSRHLGKCRDGVLADDSRIIRWDVVKLYETPERPMGAYLTIAPAQDPYQTDLIHGWKPATARGLRLLRARTRKADTTGMQETS
;
A
#
# COMPACT_ATOMS: atom_id res chain seq x y z
N MET A 1 5.27 24.75 -6.50
CA MET A 1 5.48 23.78 -7.61
C MET A 1 4.12 23.19 -7.96
N LYS A 2 3.81 22.97 -9.23
CA LYS A 2 2.62 22.18 -9.60
C LYS A 2 2.84 20.75 -9.13
N ALA A 3 1.80 20.10 -8.61
CA ALA A 3 1.83 18.68 -8.29
C ALA A 3 2.29 17.90 -9.53
N ARG A 4 3.22 16.94 -9.36
CA ARG A 4 3.68 16.08 -10.47
C ARG A 4 2.70 14.92 -10.59
N ASP A 5 1.62 15.14 -11.33
CA ASP A 5 0.57 14.15 -11.57
C ASP A 5 0.71 13.44 -12.92
N ASN A 6 1.79 13.72 -13.65
CA ASN A 6 2.04 13.16 -14.99
C ASN A 6 0.88 13.38 -15.98
N GLY A 7 0.10 14.47 -15.82
CA GLY A 7 -1.09 14.73 -16.65
C GLY A 7 -2.18 13.67 -16.49
N GLY A 8 -2.25 13.01 -15.32
CA GLY A 8 -3.22 11.95 -15.03
C GLY A 8 -2.83 10.56 -15.53
N ARG A 9 -1.67 10.41 -16.16
CA ARG A 9 -1.22 9.11 -16.68
C ARG A 9 -0.97 8.13 -15.53
N SER A 10 -1.42 6.89 -15.70
CA SER A 10 -1.14 5.79 -14.78
C SER A 10 0.18 5.08 -15.12
N LEU A 11 0.72 4.37 -14.13
CA LEU A 11 1.90 3.52 -14.27
C LEU A 11 1.57 2.10 -13.81
N ASP A 12 1.73 1.13 -14.72
CA ASP A 12 1.74 -0.28 -14.36
C ASP A 12 3.14 -0.70 -13.90
N ILE A 13 3.20 -1.43 -12.79
CA ILE A 13 4.44 -2.01 -12.25
C ILE A 13 4.28 -3.51 -11.98
N ILE A 14 5.23 -4.27 -12.51
CA ILE A 14 5.40 -5.69 -12.24
C ILE A 14 6.72 -5.88 -11.50
N ILE A 15 6.65 -6.48 -10.31
CA ILE A 15 7.80 -6.71 -9.43
C ILE A 15 7.90 -8.22 -9.17
N PRO A 16 8.84 -8.94 -9.80
CA PRO A 16 8.93 -10.38 -9.66
C PRO A 16 9.57 -10.79 -8.33
N GLY A 17 9.20 -11.97 -7.83
CA GLY A 17 9.79 -12.57 -6.63
C GLY A 17 8.88 -12.49 -5.41
N PRO A 18 9.25 -13.16 -4.31
CA PRO A 18 8.35 -13.38 -3.18
C PRO A 18 8.11 -12.07 -2.43
N PRO A 19 6.86 -11.58 -2.31
CA PRO A 19 6.57 -10.42 -1.48
C PRO A 19 6.89 -10.71 -0.01
N ILE A 20 7.63 -9.81 0.65
CA ILE A 20 8.06 -9.98 2.05
C ILE A 20 7.40 -8.93 2.93
N THR A 21 6.80 -9.34 4.04
CA THR A 21 6.23 -8.41 5.02
C THR A 21 7.32 -7.65 5.77
N LYS A 22 7.06 -6.36 6.03
CA LYS A 22 7.82 -5.62 7.03
C LYS A 22 7.34 -5.97 8.43
N GLY A 23 8.23 -6.52 9.26
CA GLY A 23 7.93 -6.94 10.63
C GLY A 23 7.51 -5.76 11.52
N SER A 24 6.77 -6.05 12.58
CA SER A 24 6.56 -5.12 13.70
C SER A 24 7.87 -4.99 14.49
N TYR A 25 8.26 -3.77 14.85
CA TYR A 25 9.40 -3.51 15.74
C TYR A 25 9.20 -4.25 17.07
N ALA A 26 10.20 -5.03 17.50
CA ALA A 26 10.21 -5.55 18.86
C ALA A 26 10.74 -4.45 19.81
N PRO A 27 10.13 -4.24 20.98
CA PRO A 27 10.77 -3.43 22.02
C PRO A 27 12.08 -4.11 22.45
N TYR A 28 13.13 -3.31 22.61
CA TYR A 28 14.44 -3.77 23.05
C TYR A 28 14.34 -4.24 24.52
N THR A 29 14.69 -5.50 24.82
CA THR A 29 14.56 -6.09 26.16
C THR A 29 15.69 -5.72 27.14
N GLY A 30 16.61 -4.80 26.77
CA GLY A 30 17.86 -4.57 27.51
C GLY A 30 18.25 -3.10 27.80
N GLY A 31 17.31 -2.15 27.77
CA GLY A 31 17.58 -0.75 28.11
C GLY A 31 18.07 0.12 26.93
N HIS A 32 17.38 1.25 26.74
CA HIS A 32 17.62 2.35 25.78
C HIS A 32 17.98 1.94 24.33
N GLY A 33 16.94 1.74 23.49
CA GLY A 33 17.09 1.65 22.03
C GLY A 33 15.85 1.08 21.32
N LYS A 34 15.74 1.31 20.00
CA LYS A 34 14.80 0.58 19.12
C LYS A 34 15.53 -0.65 18.58
N ALA A 35 15.04 -1.86 18.85
CA ALA A 35 15.57 -3.05 18.20
C ALA A 35 15.14 -3.05 16.72
N LEU A 36 16.07 -2.76 15.83
CA LEU A 36 15.95 -3.05 14.41
C LEU A 36 16.12 -4.57 14.25
N ALA A 37 15.02 -5.31 14.26
CA ALA A 37 15.02 -6.61 13.59
C ALA A 37 15.04 -6.35 12.07
N ASP A 38 16.19 -5.90 11.57
CA ASP A 38 16.42 -5.62 10.16
C ASP A 38 16.57 -6.96 9.43
N ASP A 39 15.43 -7.55 9.10
CA ASP A 39 15.40 -8.75 8.27
C ASP A 39 15.96 -8.38 6.89
N ARG A 40 17.19 -8.79 6.58
CA ARG A 40 17.84 -8.47 5.30
C ARG A 40 16.96 -8.76 4.08
N ARG A 41 16.00 -9.69 4.18
CA ARG A 41 15.03 -9.99 3.11
C ARG A 41 14.07 -8.85 2.84
N ILE A 42 13.67 -8.08 3.87
CA ILE A 42 12.83 -6.90 3.66
C ILE A 42 13.60 -5.85 2.86
N LEU A 43 14.88 -5.63 3.17
CA LEU A 43 15.72 -4.69 2.41
C LEU A 43 15.88 -5.13 0.95
N VAL A 44 16.10 -6.44 0.72
CA VAL A 44 16.17 -7.00 -0.63
C VAL A 44 14.86 -6.81 -1.39
N TRP A 45 13.72 -7.04 -0.73
CA TRP A 45 12.40 -6.84 -1.32
C TRP A 45 12.12 -5.37 -1.62
N GLU A 46 12.29 -4.46 -0.66
CA GLU A 46 12.10 -3.01 -0.85
C GLU A 46 13.02 -2.45 -1.93
N ASN A 47 14.28 -2.92 -1.99
CA ASN A 47 15.20 -2.54 -3.06
C ASN A 47 14.73 -3.05 -4.43
N ARG A 48 14.20 -4.27 -4.48
CA ARG A 48 13.65 -4.84 -5.71
C ARG A 48 12.43 -4.05 -6.19
N VAL A 49 11.49 -3.75 -5.30
CA VAL A 49 10.33 -2.90 -5.59
C VAL A 49 10.80 -1.59 -6.23
N ARG A 50 11.77 -0.92 -5.60
CA ARG A 50 12.34 0.35 -6.10
C ARG A 50 12.94 0.22 -7.50
N VAL A 51 13.83 -0.74 -7.70
CA VAL A 51 14.53 -0.92 -8.99
C VAL A 51 13.55 -1.16 -10.12
N PHE A 52 12.62 -2.11 -9.96
CA PHE A 52 11.64 -2.44 -11.00
C PHE A 52 10.64 -1.31 -11.25
N ALA A 53 10.18 -0.63 -10.20
CA ALA A 53 9.23 0.47 -10.35
C ALA A 53 9.87 1.68 -11.04
N LEU A 54 11.10 2.04 -10.69
CA LEU A 54 11.83 3.14 -11.34
C LEU A 54 12.16 2.84 -12.80
N ASP A 55 12.51 1.61 -13.13
CA ASP A 55 12.74 1.17 -14.51
C ASP A 55 11.47 1.32 -15.37
N GLN A 56 10.32 0.87 -14.84
CA GLN A 56 9.03 1.00 -15.51
C GLN A 56 8.56 2.46 -15.62
N LEU A 57 8.78 3.28 -14.58
CA LEU A 57 8.52 4.72 -14.59
C LEU A 57 9.32 5.42 -15.71
N ARG A 58 10.63 5.16 -15.78
CA ARG A 58 11.53 5.73 -16.79
C ARG A 58 11.14 5.29 -18.20
N SER A 59 10.83 4.01 -18.36
CA SER A 59 10.39 3.45 -19.64
C SER A 59 9.07 4.05 -20.12
N ALA A 60 8.18 4.43 -19.20
CA ALA A 60 6.94 5.13 -19.50
C ALA A 60 7.12 6.64 -19.78
N GLY A 61 8.32 7.18 -19.61
CA GLY A 61 8.61 8.61 -19.74
C GLY A 61 7.84 9.46 -18.71
N LEU A 62 7.75 8.96 -17.47
CA LEU A 62 7.03 9.60 -16.38
C LEU A 62 8.00 10.14 -15.31
N ASP A 63 7.56 11.16 -14.60
CA ASP A 63 8.24 11.69 -13.42
C ASP A 63 7.71 11.03 -12.14
N PRO A 64 8.49 11.01 -11.04
CA PRO A 64 7.98 10.60 -9.74
C PRO A 64 6.72 11.37 -9.35
N TYR A 65 5.68 10.63 -8.94
CA TYR A 65 4.39 11.22 -8.57
C TYR A 65 4.54 12.04 -7.28
N ASP A 66 4.10 13.29 -7.35
CA ASP A 66 3.96 14.19 -6.20
C ASP A 66 2.55 14.77 -6.18
N CYS A 67 1.57 13.87 -6.11
CA CYS A 67 0.14 14.11 -6.05
C CYS A 67 -0.53 12.96 -5.29
N PRO A 68 -1.79 13.08 -4.85
CA PRO A 68 -2.55 11.94 -4.35
C PRO A 68 -2.60 10.82 -5.40
N VAL A 69 -2.43 9.57 -4.97
CA VAL A 69 -2.48 8.38 -5.85
C VAL A 69 -3.33 7.26 -5.24
N MET A 70 -3.94 6.48 -6.12
CA MET A 70 -4.56 5.19 -5.82
C MET A 70 -3.65 4.08 -6.34
N ILE A 71 -3.52 3.01 -5.55
CA ILE A 71 -2.81 1.80 -5.98
C ILE A 71 -3.78 0.63 -6.01
N THR A 72 -3.95 0.04 -7.18
CA THR A 72 -4.81 -1.13 -7.41
C THR A 72 -3.97 -2.33 -7.85
N GLY A 73 -4.40 -3.55 -7.53
CA GLY A 73 -3.83 -4.75 -8.13
C GLY A 73 -3.74 -5.93 -7.17
N GLU A 74 -2.67 -6.70 -7.29
CA GLU A 74 -2.54 -7.98 -6.60
C GLU A 74 -1.11 -8.30 -6.19
N LEU A 75 -1.02 -9.01 -5.07
CA LEU A 75 0.20 -9.64 -4.59
C LEU A 75 0.05 -11.15 -4.72
N ARG A 76 0.91 -11.77 -5.53
CA ARG A 76 0.94 -13.21 -5.79
C ARG A 76 1.89 -13.91 -4.82
N MET A 77 1.33 -14.78 -3.99
CA MET A 77 2.02 -15.52 -2.94
C MET A 77 2.37 -16.94 -3.40
N PRO A 78 3.48 -17.52 -2.92
CA PRO A 78 3.73 -18.94 -3.14
C PRO A 78 2.63 -19.81 -2.52
N ARG A 79 2.25 -20.88 -3.20
CA ARG A 79 1.25 -21.81 -2.67
C ARG A 79 1.90 -22.79 -1.68
N PRO A 80 1.45 -22.84 -0.41
CA PRO A 80 1.96 -23.82 0.54
C PRO A 80 1.52 -25.23 0.12
N ARG A 81 2.37 -26.23 0.42
CA ARG A 81 2.06 -27.65 0.17
C ARG A 81 0.76 -28.12 0.81
N LYS A 82 0.42 -27.56 1.97
CA LYS A 82 -0.85 -27.77 2.67
C LYS A 82 -1.39 -26.40 3.10
N SER A 83 -2.45 -25.94 2.44
CA SER A 83 -3.13 -24.71 2.87
C SER A 83 -4.32 -25.03 3.76
N ARG A 84 -4.51 -24.26 4.83
CA ARG A 84 -5.73 -24.28 5.64
C ARG A 84 -6.92 -23.66 4.90
N PHE A 85 -6.66 -22.72 3.98
CA PHE A 85 -7.68 -21.92 3.31
C PHE A 85 -7.47 -21.93 1.79
N PRO A 86 -8.53 -21.77 0.97
CA PRO A 86 -8.40 -21.69 -0.49
C PRO A 86 -7.70 -20.39 -0.95
N LEU A 87 -7.68 -19.36 -0.10
CA LEU A 87 -7.03 -18.07 -0.32
C LEU A 87 -5.78 -17.94 0.56
N PRO A 88 -4.80 -17.07 0.20
CA PRO A 88 -3.55 -16.84 0.94
C PRO A 88 -3.77 -16.07 2.27
N ALA A 89 -4.55 -16.69 3.16
CA ALA A 89 -4.89 -16.22 4.50
C ALA A 89 -4.01 -16.87 5.58
N THR A 90 -3.04 -17.71 5.19
CA THR A 90 -2.05 -18.27 6.12
C THR A 90 -0.79 -17.43 6.11
N GLN A 91 -0.19 -17.21 7.28
CA GLN A 91 1.15 -16.67 7.41
C GLN A 91 2.15 -17.72 6.93
N THR A 92 2.32 -17.84 5.61
CA THR A 92 3.24 -18.80 5.01
C THR A 92 4.65 -18.24 5.14
N ALA A 93 5.25 -18.45 6.30
CA ALA A 93 6.63 -18.16 6.66
C ALA A 93 7.15 -16.75 6.29
N LYS A 94 7.63 -16.03 7.31
CA LYS A 94 8.63 -14.96 7.19
C LYS A 94 9.84 -15.32 6.26
N ARG A 95 9.99 -16.58 5.87
CA ARG A 95 11.07 -17.16 5.08
C ARG A 95 10.78 -17.42 3.60
N ALA A 96 9.52 -17.63 3.20
CA ALA A 96 9.19 -18.09 1.84
C ALA A 96 8.45 -17.04 0.99
N GLY A 97 7.92 -15.99 1.63
CA GLY A 97 7.06 -15.01 0.96
C GLY A 97 5.64 -15.02 1.52
N GLY A 98 5.09 -13.83 1.74
CA GLY A 98 3.74 -13.59 2.26
C GLY A 98 3.69 -13.15 3.72
N GLY A 99 2.46 -13.12 4.25
CA GLY A 99 2.14 -12.61 5.58
C GLY A 99 0.92 -11.70 5.55
N ASP A 100 0.81 -10.81 6.54
CA ASP A 100 -0.33 -9.91 6.68
C ASP A 100 -0.34 -8.87 5.55
N LEU A 101 -1.50 -8.63 4.94
CA LEU A 101 -1.62 -7.73 3.79
C LEU A 101 -1.16 -6.32 4.16
N ASP A 102 -1.56 -5.79 5.31
CA ASP A 102 -1.15 -4.45 5.77
C ASP A 102 0.38 -4.29 5.85
N LYS A 103 1.10 -5.34 6.26
CA LYS A 103 2.57 -5.33 6.35
C LYS A 103 3.25 -5.49 5.00
N LEU A 104 2.61 -6.17 4.05
CA LEU A 104 3.07 -6.22 2.66
C LEU A 104 2.88 -4.86 1.98
N LEU A 105 1.73 -4.21 2.18
CA LEU A 105 1.46 -2.87 1.65
C LEU A 105 2.42 -1.84 2.24
N ARG A 106 2.78 -1.96 3.52
CA ARG A 106 3.83 -1.12 4.13
C ARG A 106 5.19 -1.28 3.45
N ALA A 107 5.61 -2.53 3.24
CA ALA A 107 6.84 -2.83 2.52
C ALA A 107 6.84 -2.29 1.08
N LEU A 108 5.70 -2.35 0.39
CA LEU A 108 5.53 -1.74 -0.93
C LEU A 108 5.66 -0.22 -0.85
N GLY A 109 4.95 0.45 0.06
CA GLY A 109 5.05 1.91 0.26
C GLY A 109 6.49 2.36 0.48
N ASP A 110 7.21 1.69 1.38
CA ASP A 110 8.63 1.94 1.67
C ASP A 110 9.56 1.71 0.44
N GLY A 111 9.23 0.73 -0.40
CA GLY A 111 9.95 0.48 -1.65
C GLY A 111 9.67 1.52 -2.74
N LEU A 112 8.44 2.05 -2.79
CA LEU A 112 7.98 2.99 -3.82
C LEU A 112 8.37 4.44 -3.53
N GLN A 113 8.53 4.82 -2.26
CA GLN A 113 8.84 6.19 -1.88
C GLN A 113 10.31 6.57 -2.08
N GLN A 114 10.52 7.87 -2.35
CA GLN A 114 11.81 8.51 -2.26
C GLN A 114 12.26 8.55 -0.80
N VAL A 115 13.54 8.26 -0.56
CA VAL A 115 14.15 8.38 0.76
C VAL A 115 15.09 9.57 0.74
N ASN A 116 14.81 10.57 1.57
CA ASN A 116 15.67 11.72 1.77
C ASN A 116 16.37 11.60 3.13
N SER A 117 17.69 11.60 3.14
CA SER A 117 18.49 11.45 4.35
C SER A 117 19.63 12.46 4.38
N ARG A 118 19.88 13.04 5.56
CA ARG A 118 21.05 13.90 5.80
C ARG A 118 22.39 13.19 5.60
N HIS A 119 22.39 11.86 5.68
CA HIS A 119 23.58 11.04 5.44
C HIS A 119 23.72 10.73 3.95
N LEU A 120 24.80 11.23 3.36
CA LEU A 120 25.18 10.96 1.96
C LEU A 120 25.22 9.44 1.71
N GLY A 121 24.62 9.00 0.60
CA GLY A 121 24.51 7.57 0.25
C GLY A 121 23.32 6.82 0.87
N LYS A 122 22.52 7.47 1.73
CA LYS A 122 21.23 6.91 2.18
C LYS A 122 20.02 7.46 1.42
N CYS A 123 20.22 8.49 0.58
CA CYS A 123 19.17 8.95 -0.31
C CYS A 123 18.87 7.89 -1.37
N ARG A 124 17.59 7.68 -1.69
CA ARG A 124 17.15 6.74 -2.71
C ARG A 124 16.02 7.36 -3.50
N ASP A 125 16.08 7.26 -4.81
CA ASP A 125 14.97 7.66 -5.68
C ASP A 125 13.74 6.77 -5.41
N GLY A 126 12.57 7.27 -5.77
CA GLY A 126 11.31 6.55 -5.69
C GLY A 126 10.37 6.98 -6.80
N VAL A 127 9.34 6.16 -7.04
CA VAL A 127 8.26 6.52 -7.97
C VAL A 127 7.22 7.43 -7.30
N LEU A 128 7.19 7.48 -5.97
CA LEU A 128 6.42 8.43 -5.19
C LEU A 128 7.37 9.38 -4.46
N ALA A 129 7.02 10.66 -4.38
CA ALA A 129 7.76 11.62 -3.56
C ALA A 129 7.74 11.23 -2.07
N ASP A 130 6.62 10.68 -1.61
CA ASP A 130 6.39 10.23 -0.23
C ASP A 130 5.26 9.19 -0.23
N ASP A 131 5.29 8.18 0.65
CA ASP A 131 4.23 7.16 0.69
C ASP A 131 2.89 7.69 1.23
N SER A 132 2.88 8.85 1.91
CA SER A 132 1.66 9.60 2.28
C SER A 132 0.84 10.07 1.08
N ARG A 133 1.39 10.03 -0.13
CA ARG A 133 0.65 10.28 -1.38
C ARG A 133 -0.37 9.18 -1.67
N ILE A 134 -0.20 7.99 -1.10
CA ILE A 134 -1.12 6.87 -1.31
C ILE A 134 -2.37 7.07 -0.45
N ILE A 135 -3.45 7.52 -1.08
CA ILE A 135 -4.73 7.75 -0.38
C ILE A 135 -5.63 6.52 -0.40
N ARG A 136 -5.33 5.53 -1.24
CA ARG A 136 -6.09 4.29 -1.35
C ARG A 136 -5.24 3.13 -1.81
N TRP A 137 -5.47 2.00 -1.13
CA TRP A 137 -5.06 0.68 -1.58
C TRP A 137 -6.29 -0.14 -1.98
N ASP A 138 -6.28 -0.68 -3.18
CA ASP A 138 -7.23 -1.69 -3.66
C ASP A 138 -6.43 -2.91 -4.14
N VAL A 139 -5.81 -3.58 -3.18
CA VAL A 139 -4.84 -4.65 -3.43
C VAL A 139 -5.26 -5.91 -2.69
N VAL A 140 -5.25 -7.03 -3.41
CA VAL A 140 -5.59 -8.35 -2.85
C VAL A 140 -4.37 -9.27 -2.78
N LYS A 141 -4.42 -10.27 -1.90
CA LYS A 141 -3.48 -11.40 -1.94
C LYS A 141 -4.10 -12.54 -2.70
N LEU A 142 -3.37 -13.09 -3.66
CA LEU A 142 -3.75 -14.29 -4.41
C LEU A 142 -2.58 -15.28 -4.41
N TYR A 143 -2.86 -16.56 -4.67
CA TYR A 143 -1.78 -17.51 -4.95
C TYR A 143 -1.22 -17.27 -6.35
N GLU A 144 0.06 -17.59 -6.53
CA GLU A 144 0.71 -17.62 -7.83
C GLU A 144 0.05 -18.60 -8.79
N THR A 145 0.21 -18.30 -10.08
CA THR A 145 -0.27 -19.08 -11.22
C THR A 145 0.84 -19.09 -12.28
N PRO A 146 0.82 -20.02 -13.25
CA PRO A 146 1.79 -19.98 -14.35
C PRO A 146 1.81 -18.65 -15.10
N GLU A 147 0.64 -18.03 -15.30
CA GLU A 147 0.48 -16.76 -16.02
C GLU A 147 0.87 -15.55 -15.17
N ARG A 148 0.73 -15.68 -13.84
CA ARG A 148 1.12 -14.65 -12.85
C ARG A 148 1.90 -15.29 -11.70
N PRO A 149 3.21 -15.49 -11.88
CA PRO A 149 4.11 -16.01 -10.85
C PRO A 149 4.15 -15.12 -9.60
N MET A 150 4.79 -15.59 -8.53
CA MET A 150 4.98 -14.79 -7.32
C MET A 150 5.57 -13.40 -7.60
N GLY A 151 4.96 -12.37 -6.99
CA GLY A 151 5.31 -10.98 -7.27
C GLY A 151 4.23 -9.99 -6.85
N ALA A 152 4.46 -8.72 -7.19
CA ALA A 152 3.46 -7.66 -7.14
C ALA A 152 3.12 -7.21 -8.56
N TYR A 153 1.83 -7.04 -8.83
CA TYR A 153 1.29 -6.56 -10.10
C TYR A 153 0.33 -5.43 -9.76
N LEU A 154 0.77 -4.20 -9.97
CA LEU A 154 0.09 -3.01 -9.44
C LEU A 154 -0.05 -1.96 -10.53
N THR A 155 -1.08 -1.15 -10.42
CA THR A 155 -1.25 0.09 -11.18
C THR A 155 -1.27 1.25 -10.20
N ILE A 156 -0.46 2.27 -10.44
CA ILE A 156 -0.45 3.54 -9.73
C ILE A 156 -1.16 4.55 -10.61
N ALA A 157 -2.22 5.18 -10.09
CA ALA A 157 -2.97 6.20 -10.81
C ALA A 157 -3.11 7.48 -9.97
N PRO A 158 -2.89 8.68 -10.55
CA PRO A 158 -3.23 9.94 -9.90
C PRO A 158 -4.72 9.98 -9.50
N ALA A 159 -5.00 10.40 -8.27
CA ALA A 159 -6.35 10.68 -7.83
C ALA A 159 -6.66 12.16 -8.11
N GLN A 160 -7.39 12.41 -9.20
CA GLN A 160 -7.63 13.78 -9.68
C GLN A 160 -8.93 14.39 -9.15
N ASP A 161 -9.93 13.59 -8.78
CA ASP A 161 -11.24 14.07 -8.34
C ASP A 161 -11.61 13.55 -6.94
N PRO A 162 -11.74 14.43 -5.92
CA PRO A 162 -12.20 14.05 -4.59
C PRO A 162 -13.63 13.49 -4.59
N TYR A 163 -14.51 13.92 -5.49
CA TYR A 163 -15.88 13.41 -5.57
C TYR A 163 -15.94 12.01 -6.14
N GLN A 164 -15.17 11.71 -7.20
CA GLN A 164 -14.99 10.32 -7.63
C GLN A 164 -14.36 9.46 -6.53
N THR A 165 -13.40 10.00 -5.79
CA THR A 165 -12.79 9.29 -4.67
C THR A 165 -13.85 8.90 -3.63
N ASP A 166 -14.71 9.84 -3.22
CA ASP A 166 -15.82 9.60 -2.30
C ASP A 166 -16.87 8.62 -2.85
N LEU A 167 -17.24 8.74 -4.13
CA LEU A 167 -18.23 7.86 -4.77
C LEU A 167 -17.74 6.41 -4.84
N ILE A 168 -16.47 6.18 -5.21
CA ILE A 168 -15.91 4.83 -5.26
C ILE A 168 -15.72 4.28 -3.83
N HIS A 169 -15.50 5.14 -2.83
CA HIS A 169 -15.34 4.72 -1.43
C HIS A 169 -16.61 4.73 -0.58
N GLY A 170 -17.78 5.05 -1.15
CA GLY A 170 -19.06 5.22 -0.45
C GLY A 170 -19.45 4.01 0.42
N TRP A 171 -18.85 3.91 1.60
CA TRP A 171 -18.97 2.78 2.49
C TRP A 171 -20.41 2.71 2.99
N LYS A 172 -21.02 1.54 2.81
CA LYS A 172 -22.35 1.25 3.31
C LYS A 172 -22.26 0.13 4.34
N PRO A 173 -22.88 0.27 5.52
CA PRO A 173 -22.89 -0.80 6.48
C PRO A 173 -23.56 -2.05 5.89
N ALA A 174 -22.84 -3.18 5.92
CA ALA A 174 -23.36 -4.46 5.44
C ALA A 174 -24.37 -5.11 6.41
N THR A 175 -24.42 -4.65 7.66
CA THR A 175 -25.28 -5.23 8.70
C THR A 175 -26.42 -4.29 9.06
N ALA A 176 -27.58 -4.85 9.41
CA ALA A 176 -28.72 -4.07 9.88
C ALA A 176 -28.39 -3.20 11.11
N ARG A 177 -27.55 -3.70 12.03
CA ARG A 177 -27.05 -2.91 13.17
C ARG A 177 -26.22 -1.72 12.71
N GLY A 178 -25.29 -1.93 11.77
CA GLY A 178 -24.48 -0.86 11.21
C GLY A 178 -25.35 0.21 10.52
N LEU A 179 -26.36 -0.21 9.77
CA LEU A 179 -27.30 0.71 9.11
C LEU A 179 -28.09 1.54 10.13
N ARG A 180 -28.56 0.92 11.22
CA ARG A 180 -29.25 1.64 12.30
C ARG A 180 -28.36 2.68 12.98
N LEU A 181 -27.11 2.31 13.29
CA LEU A 181 -26.15 3.22 13.92
C LEU A 181 -25.81 4.42 13.02
N LEU A 182 -25.61 4.18 11.72
CA LEU A 182 -25.36 5.25 10.75
C LEU A 182 -26.54 6.22 10.69
N ARG A 183 -27.77 5.71 10.54
CA ARG A 183 -29.00 6.53 10.51
C ARG A 183 -29.26 7.32 11.80
N ALA A 184 -28.84 6.80 12.95
CA ALA A 184 -28.96 7.52 14.21
C ALA A 184 -28.01 8.72 14.30
N ARG A 185 -26.77 8.57 13.79
CA ARG A 185 -25.79 9.66 13.73
C ARG A 185 -26.19 10.76 12.75
N THR A 186 -26.68 10.40 11.56
CA THR A 186 -27.10 11.40 10.56
C THR A 186 -28.27 12.25 11.07
N ARG A 187 -29.28 11.63 11.69
CA ARG A 187 -30.41 12.37 12.29
C ARG A 187 -30.03 13.31 13.42
N LYS A 188 -29.01 12.97 14.21
CA LYS A 188 -28.52 13.84 15.30
C LYS A 188 -27.78 15.07 14.76
N ALA A 189 -27.09 14.94 13.63
CA ALA A 189 -26.43 16.07 12.96
C ALA A 189 -27.43 17.11 12.45
N ASP A 190 -28.58 16.65 11.90
CA ASP A 190 -29.64 17.54 11.41
C ASP A 190 -30.30 18.35 12.54
N THR A 191 -30.42 17.78 13.75
CA THR A 191 -31.02 18.48 14.89
C THR A 191 -30.11 19.50 15.57
N THR A 192 -28.78 19.33 15.49
CA THR A 192 -27.83 20.29 16.10
C THR A 192 -27.61 21.52 15.21
N GLY A 193 -27.79 21.40 13.89
CA GLY A 193 -27.66 22.53 12.95
C GLY A 193 -28.82 23.54 12.98
N MET A 194 -29.93 23.25 13.67
CA MET A 194 -31.07 24.17 13.83
C MET A 194 -31.02 25.04 15.10
N GLN A 195 -30.01 24.88 15.98
CA GLN A 195 -29.95 25.61 17.26
C GLN A 195 -28.91 26.75 17.34
N GLU A 196 -28.19 27.06 16.25
CA GLU A 196 -27.20 28.17 16.23
C GLU A 196 -27.65 29.41 15.43
N THR A 197 -28.93 29.53 15.09
CA THR A 197 -29.50 30.78 14.55
C THR A 197 -30.65 31.26 15.43
N SER A 198 -30.35 31.90 16.56
CA SER A 198 -31.28 32.72 17.32
C SER A 198 -30.49 33.75 18.13
#